data_AF-A0AAV5IAA6-F1
#
_entry.id   AF-A0AAV5IAA6-F1
#
_cell.length_a   1.000
_cell.length_b   1.000
_cell.length_c   1.000
_cell.angle_alpha   90.00
_cell.angle_beta   90.00
_cell.angle_gamma   90.00
#
_symmetry.space_group_name_H-M   'P 1'
#
loop_
_entity.id
_entity.type
_entity.pdbx_description
1 polymer ?
#
loop_
_entity_poly.entity_id
_entity_poly.type
_entity_poly.pdbx_seq_one_letter_code
_entity_poly.pdbx_strand_id
1 'polypeptide(L)' 'MDIRKRQDIHSRSPIRILEAQTNLYAAIIGEKVCMKIGDGSWSPNEREWILATSGHRYAVWEK' A
#
# COMPACT_ATOMS: atom_id res chain seq x y z
N MET A 1 10.75 -7.15 -3.07
CA MET A 1 11.46 -6.98 -1.77
C MET A 1 12.11 -5.60 -1.63
N ASP A 2 12.44 -4.92 -2.74
CA ASP A 2 13.18 -3.65 -2.69
C ASP A 2 12.39 -2.50 -2.06
N ILE A 3 11.06 -2.43 -2.29
CA ILE A 3 10.18 -1.41 -1.69
C ILE A 3 10.26 -1.46 -0.17
N ARG A 4 10.11 -2.66 0.39
CA ARG A 4 10.17 -2.89 1.84
C ARG A 4 11.50 -2.43 2.43
N LYS A 5 12.62 -2.74 1.75
CA LYS A 5 13.97 -2.38 2.20
C LYS A 5 14.23 -0.88 2.12
N ARG A 6 13.96 -0.25 0.96
CA ARG A 6 14.25 1.17 0.76
C ARG A 6 13.36 2.09 1.61
N GLN A 7 12.13 1.67 1.91
CA GLN A 7 11.21 2.39 2.78
C GLN A 7 11.41 2.05 4.27
N ASP A 8 12.41 1.22 4.60
CA ASP A 8 12.72 0.79 5.97
C ASP A 8 11.48 0.22 6.71
N ILE A 9 10.72 -0.63 6.02
CA ILE A 9 9.63 -1.36 6.64
C ILE A 9 10.22 -2.55 7.40
N HIS A 10 9.88 -2.63 8.68
CA HIS A 10 10.31 -3.66 9.60
C HIS A 10 9.10 -4.29 10.32
N SER A 11 9.34 -5.33 11.13
CA SER A 11 8.27 -6.10 11.81
C SER A 11 7.44 -5.31 12.83
N ARG A 12 7.91 -4.10 13.18
CA ARG A 12 7.24 -3.18 14.13
C ARG A 12 6.66 -1.95 13.43
N SER A 13 6.74 -1.86 12.10
CA SER A 13 6.17 -0.73 11.39
C SER A 13 4.65 -0.73 11.59
N PRO A 14 4.04 0.42 11.97
CA PRO A 14 2.61 0.49 12.19
C PRO A 14 1.85 0.21 10.90
N ILE A 15 0.67 -0.39 11.02
CA ILE A 15 -0.23 -0.63 9.89
C ILE A 15 -1.54 0.09 10.20
N ARG A 16 -2.01 0.90 9.24
CA ARG A 16 -3.32 1.54 9.27
C ARG A 16 -4.16 0.98 8.13
N ILE A 17 -5.20 0.23 8.48
CA ILE A 17 -6.16 -0.31 7.52
C ILE A 17 -7.09 0.84 7.09
N LEU A 18 -7.29 0.97 5.79
CA LEU A 18 -8.15 1.99 5.18
C LEU A 18 -9.44 1.36 4.63
N GLU A 19 -9.31 0.20 4.00
CA GLU A 19 -10.44 -0.57 3.46
C GLU A 19 -10.27 -2.05 3.81
N ALA A 20 -11.37 -2.68 4.22
CA ALA A 20 -11.43 -4.11 4.49
C ALA A 20 -12.78 -4.66 4.04
N GLN A 21 -12.86 -5.02 2.76
CA GLN A 21 -14.05 -5.52 2.08
C GLN A 21 -13.70 -6.84 1.37
N THR A 22 -14.72 -7.61 0.96
CA THR A 22 -14.55 -8.93 0.34
C THR A 22 -13.62 -8.93 -0.88
N ASN A 23 -13.65 -7.87 -1.68
CA ASN A 23 -12.86 -7.74 -2.91
C ASN A 23 -11.73 -6.68 -2.80
N LEU A 24 -11.53 -6.07 -1.64
CA LEU A 24 -10.56 -4.99 -1.47
C LEU A 24 -10.00 -4.97 -0.05
N TYR A 25 -8.69 -5.01 0.06
CA TYR A 25 -7.98 -4.64 1.27
C TYR A 25 -6.96 -3.56 0.94
N ALA A 26 -7.03 -2.42 1.62
CA ALA A 26 -6.08 -1.32 1.45
C ALA A 26 -5.53 -0.86 2.79
N ALA A 27 -4.24 -0.57 2.83
CA ALA A 27 -3.57 -0.18 4.06
C ALA A 27 -2.34 0.71 3.80
N ILE A 28 -2.01 1.51 4.81
CA ILE A 28 -0.75 2.25 4.90
C ILE A 28 0.15 1.53 5.91
N ILE A 29 1.42 1.36 5.56
CA ILE A 29 2.44 0.69 6.35
C ILE A 29 3.56 1.69 6.63
N GLY A 30 3.85 1.91 7.91
CA GLY A 30 4.92 2.78 8.38
C GLY A 30 4.82 4.23 7.92
N GLU A 31 3.63 4.69 7.51
CA GLU A 31 3.38 6.01 6.91
C GLU A 31 4.16 6.29 5.60
N LYS A 32 4.83 5.27 5.06
CA LYS A 32 5.76 5.38 3.93
C LYS A 32 5.33 4.57 2.71
N VAL A 33 4.55 3.51 2.91
CA VAL A 33 4.02 2.66 1.84
C VAL A 33 2.52 2.57 1.98
N CYS A 34 1.86 2.58 0.84
CA CYS A 34 0.43 2.45 0.69
C CYS A 34 0.18 1.28 -0.27
N MET A 35 -0.82 0.46 -0.02
CA MET A 35 -1.08 -0.72 -0.85
C MET A 35 -2.56 -1.05 -0.97
N LYS A 36 -2.91 -1.74 -2.05
CA LYS A 36 -4.16 -2.50 -2.16
C LYS A 36 -3.91 -3.93 -2.66
N ILE A 37 -4.78 -4.84 -2.24
CA ILE A 37 -4.98 -6.16 -2.86
C ILE A 37 -6.47 -6.39 -3.14
N GLY A 38 -6.75 -7.25 -4.12
CA GLY A 38 -8.09 -7.57 -4.58
C GLY A 38 -8.52 -6.83 -5.85
N ASP A 39 -9.71 -7.19 -6.34
CA ASP A 39 -10.29 -6.68 -7.59
C ASP A 39 -10.92 -5.29 -7.44
N GLY A 40 -11.24 -4.88 -6.21
CA GLY A 40 -11.80 -3.57 -5.93
C GLY A 40 -10.86 -2.44 -6.37
N SER A 41 -11.45 -1.38 -6.90
CA SER A 41 -10.72 -0.17 -7.29
C SER A 41 -10.39 0.65 -6.05
N TRP A 42 -9.15 1.08 -5.93
CA TRP A 42 -8.70 1.95 -4.86
C TRP A 42 -7.35 2.59 -5.22
N SER A 43 -7.14 3.82 -4.76
CA SER A 43 -5.86 4.53 -4.82
C SER A 43 -5.80 5.54 -3.68
N PRO A 44 -4.61 5.87 -3.16
CA PRO A 44 -4.48 6.95 -2.20
C PRO A 44 -4.87 8.30 -2.85
N ASN A 45 -5.60 9.14 -2.11
CA ASN A 45 -6.08 10.44 -2.58
C ASN A 45 -5.05 11.58 -2.46
N GLU A 46 -3.90 11.34 -1.80
CA GLU A 46 -2.89 12.38 -1.56
C GLU A 46 -1.90 12.46 -2.73
N ARG A 47 -1.53 13.68 -3.14
CA ARG A 47 -0.58 13.94 -4.24
C ARG A 47 0.85 13.43 -4.00
N GLU A 48 1.17 13.03 -2.78
CA GLU A 48 2.51 12.58 -2.38
C GLU A 48 2.79 11.10 -2.72
N TRP A 49 1.77 10.32 -3.08
CA TRP A 49 1.94 8.90 -3.35
C TRP A 49 2.31 8.64 -4.80
N ILE A 50 3.47 8.03 -5.00
CA ILE A 50 3.97 7.62 -6.32
C ILE A 50 3.70 6.13 -6.49
N LEU A 51 3.13 5.73 -7.63
CA LEU A 51 2.92 4.32 -7.93
C LEU A 51 4.29 3.63 -8.09
N ALA A 52 4.62 2.75 -7.16
CA ALA A 52 5.89 2.05 -7.13
C ALA A 52 5.84 0.75 -7.97
N THR A 53 4.72 0.03 -7.90
CA THR A 53 4.48 -1.17 -8.72
C THR A 53 2.99 -1.54 -8.72
N SER A 54 2.55 -2.25 -9.76
CA SER A 54 1.21 -2.81 -9.82
C SER A 54 1.21 -4.10 -10.65
N GLY A 55 0.16 -4.90 -10.47
CA GLY A 55 -0.04 -6.13 -11.22
C GLY A 55 -1.44 -6.67 -11.02
N HIS A 56 -1.64 -7.95 -11.33
CA HIS A 56 -2.94 -8.58 -11.18
C HIS A 56 -3.40 -8.54 -9.71
N ARG A 57 -4.47 -7.78 -9.45
CA ARG A 57 -5.12 -7.65 -8.13
C ARG A 57 -4.24 -7.05 -7.03
N TYR A 58 -3.23 -6.25 -7.38
CA TYR A 58 -2.49 -5.47 -6.39
C TYR A 58 -1.91 -4.18 -6.98
N ALA A 59 -1.74 -3.18 -6.13
CA ALA A 59 -0.94 -1.99 -6.41
C ALA A 59 -0.29 -1.48 -5.14
N VAL A 60 0.91 -0.92 -5.26
CA VAL A 60 1.71 -0.39 -4.16
C VAL A 60 2.21 0.99 -4.55
N TRP A 61 2.05 1.93 -3.63
CA TRP A 61 2.54 3.29 -3.71
C TRP A 61 3.53 3.55 -2.59
N GLU A 62 4.42 4.50 -2.81
CA GLU A 62 5.38 4.97 -1.82
C GLU A 62 5.49 6.49 -1.80
N LYS A 63 6.02 7.00 -0.69
CA LYS A 63 6.52 8.37 -0.58
C LYS A 63 8.02 8.42 -0.83
#